data_AF-A0A937NUP3-F1
#
_entry.id   AF-A0A937NUP3-F1
#
_cell.length_a   1.000
_cell.length_b   1.000
_cell.length_c   1.000
_cell.angle_alpha   90.00
_cell.angle_beta   90.00
_cell.angle_gamma   90.00
#
_symmetry.space_group_name_H-M   'P 1'
#
loop_
_entity.id
_entity.type
_entity.pdbx_description
1 polymer ?
#
loop_
_entity_poly.entity_id
_entity_poly.type
_entity_poly.pdbx_seq_one_letter_code
_entity_poly.pdbx_strand_id
1 'polypeptide(L)'
;MAVKRVLLSLIIFMLSYAVSDAGELFNQQAEESFREGIQAHRAGNLVEAGALYQKALMLNPNNAEMAKHIMNNHAIIVAKTGNLPQAEAMFKELINRYPDYKPAAINLGFIYDKRRSRLESL
;
A
#
# COMPACT_ATOMS: atom_id res chain seq x y z
N MET A 1 3.67 -28.02 41.34
CA MET A 1 4.11 -26.78 40.65
C MET A 1 4.60 -26.99 39.22
N ALA A 2 5.26 -28.12 38.88
CA ALA A 2 5.77 -28.38 37.54
C ALA A 2 4.67 -28.51 36.44
N VAL A 3 3.59 -29.26 36.72
CA VAL A 3 2.50 -29.51 35.74
C VAL A 3 1.82 -28.21 35.26
N LYS A 4 1.55 -27.26 36.17
CA LYS A 4 0.95 -25.95 35.80
C LYS A 4 1.87 -25.11 34.90
N ARG A 5 3.19 -25.21 35.09
CA ARG A 5 4.18 -24.49 34.24
C ARG A 5 4.25 -25.09 32.84
N VAL A 6 4.26 -26.43 32.72
CA VAL A 6 4.25 -27.13 31.43
C VAL A 6 2.99 -26.82 30.63
N LEU A 7 1.81 -26.87 31.28
CA LEU A 7 0.54 -26.57 30.62
C LEU A 7 0.50 -25.12 30.10
N LEU A 8 0.98 -24.15 30.89
CA LEU A 8 1.03 -22.75 30.49
C LEU A 8 1.96 -22.54 29.27
N SER A 9 3.13 -23.19 29.25
CA SER A 9 4.05 -23.12 28.11
C SER A 9 3.45 -23.70 26.82
N LEU A 10 2.71 -24.80 26.91
CA LEU A 10 2.04 -25.41 25.76
C LEU A 10 0.92 -24.53 25.20
N ILE A 11 0.16 -23.86 26.07
CA ILE A 11 -0.88 -22.90 25.65
C ILE A 11 -0.26 -21.70 24.95
N ILE A 12 0.82 -21.13 25.50
CA ILE A 12 1.53 -20.00 24.86
C ILE A 12 2.04 -20.41 23.48
N PHE A 13 2.68 -21.59 23.37
CA PHE A 13 3.18 -22.08 22.08
C PHE A 13 2.05 -22.26 21.06
N MET A 14 0.92 -22.85 21.44
CA MET A 14 -0.24 -23.00 20.56
C MET A 14 -0.84 -21.64 20.14
N LEU A 15 -0.93 -20.68 21.07
CA LEU A 15 -1.39 -19.32 20.75
C LEU A 15 -0.43 -18.61 19.80
N SER A 16 0.88 -18.71 20.02
CA SER A 16 1.89 -18.15 19.11
C SER A 16 1.81 -18.75 17.72
N TYR A 17 1.62 -20.07 17.61
CA TYR A 17 1.45 -20.75 16.32
C TYR A 17 0.19 -20.28 15.60
N ALA A 18 -0.96 -20.24 16.28
CA ALA A 18 -2.22 -19.79 15.70
C ALA A 18 -2.18 -18.32 15.23
N VAL A 19 -1.50 -17.45 15.98
CA VAL A 19 -1.29 -16.04 15.58
C VAL A 19 -0.37 -15.95 14.36
N SER A 20 0.67 -16.78 14.27
CA SER A 20 1.56 -16.83 13.10
C SER A 20 0.80 -17.25 11.83
N ASP A 21 0.02 -18.32 11.93
CA ASP A 21 -0.77 -18.87 10.81
C ASP A 21 -1.82 -17.87 10.30
N ALA A 22 -2.54 -17.21 11.23
CA ALA A 22 -3.48 -16.15 10.87
C ALA A 22 -2.76 -14.94 10.23
N GLY A 23 -1.57 -14.58 10.73
CA GLY A 23 -0.75 -13.51 10.16
C GLY A 23 -0.29 -13.80 8.73
N GLU A 24 0.14 -15.04 8.46
CA GLU A 24 0.51 -15.47 7.11
C GLU A 24 -0.68 -15.42 6.15
N LEU A 25 -1.86 -15.88 6.59
CA LEU A 25 -3.09 -15.83 5.80
C LEU A 25 -3.46 -14.38 5.43
N PHE A 26 -3.45 -13.46 6.39
CA PHE A 26 -3.72 -12.05 6.11
C PHE A 26 -2.68 -11.43 5.17
N ASN A 27 -1.40 -11.80 5.31
CA ASN A 27 -0.37 -11.34 4.38
C ASN A 27 -0.62 -11.84 2.95
N GLN A 28 -0.95 -13.13 2.77
CA GLN A 28 -1.27 -13.68 1.46
C GLN A 28 -2.48 -12.99 0.81
N GLN A 29 -3.54 -12.76 1.58
CA GLN A 29 -4.73 -12.04 1.10
C GLN A 29 -4.43 -10.58 0.75
N ALA A 30 -3.52 -9.94 1.49
CA ALA A 30 -3.07 -8.58 1.20
C ALA A 30 -2.29 -8.54 -0.12
N GLU A 31 -1.35 -9.47 -0.33
CA GLU A 31 -0.58 -9.59 -1.57
C GLU A 31 -1.46 -9.90 -2.78
N GLU A 32 -2.45 -10.78 -2.62
CA GLU A 32 -3.43 -11.09 -3.65
C GLU A 32 -4.26 -9.84 -4.01
N SER A 33 -4.83 -9.18 -3.00
CA SER A 33 -5.60 -7.93 -3.22
C SER A 33 -4.74 -6.85 -3.88
N PHE A 34 -3.46 -6.74 -3.52
CA PHE A 34 -2.54 -5.80 -4.17
C PHE A 34 -2.28 -6.17 -5.64
N ARG A 35 -2.07 -7.46 -5.93
CA ARG A 35 -1.85 -7.98 -7.29
C ARG A 35 -3.08 -7.76 -8.18
N GLU A 36 -4.27 -8.04 -7.68
CA GLU A 36 -5.54 -7.76 -8.37
C GLU A 36 -5.70 -6.25 -8.61
N GLY A 37 -5.38 -5.42 -7.61
CA GLY A 37 -5.42 -3.96 -7.74
C GLY A 37 -4.51 -3.44 -8.86
N ILE A 38 -3.32 -4.04 -9.02
CA ILE A 38 -2.42 -3.73 -10.14
C ILE A 38 -3.06 -4.13 -11.49
N GLN A 39 -3.69 -5.30 -11.57
CA GLN A 39 -4.36 -5.76 -12.79
C GLN A 39 -5.52 -4.84 -13.18
N ALA A 40 -6.40 -4.51 -12.23
CA ALA A 40 -7.50 -3.57 -12.42
C ALA A 40 -6.99 -2.18 -12.87
N HIS A 41 -5.91 -1.67 -12.25
CA HIS A 41 -5.30 -0.39 -12.64
C HIS A 41 -4.78 -0.46 -14.09
N ARG A 42 -4.09 -1.54 -14.47
CA ARG A 42 -3.60 -1.72 -15.86
C ARG A 42 -4.74 -1.82 -16.87
N ALA A 43 -5.87 -2.40 -16.48
CA ALA A 43 -7.07 -2.50 -17.30
C ALA A 43 -7.86 -1.17 -17.39
N GLY A 44 -7.50 -0.16 -16.60
CA GLY A 44 -8.23 1.11 -16.53
C GLY A 44 -9.44 1.10 -15.59
N ASN A 45 -9.65 0.02 -14.84
CA ASN A 45 -10.69 -0.09 -13.82
C ASN A 45 -10.27 0.64 -12.53
N LEU A 46 -10.20 1.97 -12.59
CA LEU A 46 -9.57 2.78 -11.55
C LEU A 46 -10.28 2.74 -10.19
N VAL A 47 -11.62 2.61 -10.19
CA VAL A 47 -12.42 2.50 -8.95
C VAL A 47 -12.15 1.18 -8.25
N GLU A 48 -12.17 0.08 -9.00
CA GLU A 48 -11.87 -1.27 -8.50
C GLU A 48 -10.43 -1.36 -7.96
N ALA A 49 -9.47 -0.82 -8.71
CA ALA A 49 -8.08 -0.76 -8.26
C ALA A 49 -7.93 -0.02 -6.92
N GLY A 50 -8.62 1.12 -6.74
CA GLY A 50 -8.62 1.86 -5.49
C GLY A 50 -9.17 1.04 -4.31
N ALA A 51 -10.27 0.32 -4.51
CA ALA A 51 -10.86 -0.55 -3.48
C ALA A 51 -9.93 -1.71 -3.10
N LEU A 52 -9.29 -2.35 -4.08
CA LEU A 52 -8.35 -3.45 -3.86
C LEU A 52 -7.08 -3.00 -3.15
N TYR A 53 -6.57 -1.81 -3.47
CA TYR A 53 -5.46 -1.19 -2.74
C TYR A 53 -5.81 -0.87 -1.29
N GLN A 54 -7.00 -0.34 -1.01
CA GLN A 54 -7.46 -0.12 0.37
C GLN A 54 -7.59 -1.45 1.13
N LYS A 55 -8.17 -2.48 0.51
CA LYS A 55 -8.28 -3.81 1.10
C LYS A 55 -6.90 -4.38 1.47
N ALA A 56 -5.91 -4.28 0.58
CA ALA A 56 -4.55 -4.74 0.85
C ALA A 56 -3.91 -4.02 2.06
N LEU A 57 -4.09 -2.69 2.16
CA LEU A 57 -3.60 -1.91 3.31
C LEU A 57 -4.30 -2.29 4.63
N MET A 58 -5.60 -2.61 4.59
CA MET A 58 -6.35 -3.03 5.77
C MET A 58 -5.95 -4.42 6.26
N LEU A 59 -5.64 -5.34 5.33
CA LEU A 59 -5.23 -6.71 5.65
C LEU A 59 -3.82 -6.77 6.23
N ASN A 60 -2.91 -5.89 5.78
CA ASN A 60 -1.55 -5.83 6.32
C ASN A 60 -1.08 -4.39 6.58
N PRO A 61 -1.59 -3.73 7.63
CA PRO A 61 -1.30 -2.32 7.91
C PRO A 61 0.15 -2.07 8.35
N ASN A 62 0.86 -3.12 8.79
CA ASN A 62 2.22 -3.02 9.33
C ASN A 62 3.31 -3.31 8.28
N ASN A 63 2.94 -3.75 7.08
CA ASN A 63 3.89 -4.01 6.01
C ASN A 63 4.27 -2.70 5.29
N ALA A 64 5.27 -2.01 5.85
CA ALA A 64 5.78 -0.75 5.33
C ALA A 64 6.28 -0.85 3.88
N GLU A 65 6.88 -2.00 3.51
CA GLU A 65 7.36 -2.27 2.16
C GLU A 65 6.20 -2.32 1.17
N MET A 66 5.12 -3.03 1.48
CA MET A 66 3.93 -3.09 0.64
C MET A 66 3.19 -1.74 0.59
N ALA A 67 3.04 -1.09 1.74
CA ALA A 67 2.27 0.14 1.87
C ALA A 67 2.77 1.26 0.93
N LYS A 68 4.09 1.46 0.84
CA LYS A 68 4.65 2.50 -0.04
C LYS A 68 4.36 2.25 -1.53
N HIS A 69 4.36 1.00 -1.99
CA HIS A 69 4.02 0.65 -3.38
C HIS A 69 2.53 0.88 -3.66
N ILE A 70 1.66 0.51 -2.71
CA ILE A 70 0.22 0.74 -2.81
C ILE A 70 -0.08 2.25 -2.88
N MET A 71 0.45 3.03 -1.94
CA MET A 71 0.27 4.48 -1.89
C MET A 71 0.74 5.16 -3.19
N ASN A 72 1.89 4.72 -3.71
CA ASN A 72 2.40 5.21 -5.00
C ASN A 72 1.44 4.91 -6.17
N ASN A 73 0.95 3.68 -6.27
CA ASN A 73 0.03 3.30 -7.34
C ASN A 73 -1.30 4.04 -7.25
N HIS A 74 -1.80 4.26 -6.03
CA HIS A 74 -3.01 5.04 -5.80
C HIS A 74 -2.81 6.51 -6.21
N ALA A 75 -1.68 7.14 -5.86
CA ALA A 75 -1.36 8.51 -6.29
C ALA A 75 -1.25 8.63 -7.82
N ILE A 76 -0.70 7.61 -8.51
CA ILE A 76 -0.69 7.56 -9.98
C ILE A 76 -2.11 7.54 -10.54
N ILE A 77 -3.04 6.76 -9.96
CA ILE A 77 -4.44 6.74 -10.38
C ILE A 77 -5.05 8.13 -10.27
N VAL A 78 -4.87 8.80 -9.12
CA VAL A 78 -5.38 10.16 -8.87
C VAL A 78 -4.81 11.17 -9.88
N ALA A 79 -3.52 11.03 -10.25
CA ALA A 79 -2.92 11.87 -11.28
C ALA A 79 -3.52 11.62 -12.68
N LYS A 80 -3.82 10.36 -13.01
CA LYS A 80 -4.43 9.96 -14.29
C LYS A 80 -5.89 10.40 -14.42
N THR A 81 -6.66 10.40 -13.33
CA THR A 81 -8.05 10.89 -13.32
C THR A 81 -8.15 12.42 -13.34
N GLY A 82 -7.01 13.13 -13.36
CA GLY A 82 -6.95 14.58 -13.60
C GLY A 82 -6.77 15.41 -12.33
N ASN A 83 -6.83 14.81 -11.13
CA ASN A 83 -6.63 15.53 -9.88
C ASN A 83 -5.14 15.65 -9.51
N LEU A 84 -4.39 16.42 -10.31
CA LEU A 84 -2.96 16.66 -10.09
C LEU A 84 -2.63 17.27 -8.71
N PRO A 85 -3.42 18.22 -8.16
CA PRO A 85 -3.18 18.73 -6.80
C PRO A 85 -3.24 17.67 -5.71
N GLN A 86 -4.24 16.78 -5.75
CA GLN A 86 -4.35 15.71 -4.77
C GLN A 86 -3.20 14.70 -4.92
N ALA A 87 -2.86 14.30 -6.15
CA ALA A 87 -1.74 13.40 -6.39
C ALA A 87 -0.41 13.98 -5.90
N GLU A 88 -0.19 15.29 -6.08
CA GLU A 88 1.00 15.98 -5.54
C GLU A 88 1.10 15.86 -4.02
N ALA A 89 0.00 16.10 -3.32
CA ALA A 89 -0.04 15.98 -1.85
C ALA A 89 0.27 14.54 -1.42
N MET A 90 -0.25 13.54 -2.12
CA MET A 90 0.01 12.13 -1.83
C MET A 90 1.48 11.76 -2.06
N PHE A 91 2.11 12.22 -3.16
CA PHE A 91 3.53 11.96 -3.38
C PHE A 91 4.41 12.67 -2.34
N LYS A 92 4.07 13.89 -1.94
CA LYS A 92 4.78 14.60 -0.86
C LYS A 92 4.68 13.87 0.48
N GLU A 93 3.48 13.38 0.83
CA GLU A 93 3.30 12.55 2.02
C GLU A 93 4.14 11.27 1.94
N LEU A 94 4.15 10.61 0.77
CA LEU A 94 4.91 9.39 0.56
C LEU A 94 6.42 9.61 0.70
N ILE A 95 6.95 10.73 0.19
CA ILE A 95 8.36 11.13 0.35
C ILE A 95 8.68 11.40 1.82
N ASN A 96 7.79 12.10 2.54
CA ASN A 96 8.00 12.38 3.95
C ASN A 96 8.03 11.10 4.80
N ARG A 97 7.19 10.11 4.45
CA ARG A 97 7.11 8.84 5.18
C ARG A 97 8.20 7.84 4.78
N TYR A 98 8.60 7.84 3.51
CA TYR A 98 9.58 6.92 2.94
C TYR A 98 10.58 7.69 2.06
N PRO A 99 11.54 8.41 2.67
CA PRO A 99 12.46 9.29 1.92
C PRO A 99 13.31 8.54 0.90
N ASP A 100 13.61 7.27 1.12
CA ASP A 100 14.40 6.43 0.19
C ASP A 100 13.57 5.82 -0.95
N TYR A 101 12.24 6.00 -0.94
CA TYR A 101 11.35 5.48 -1.99
C TYR A 101 11.36 6.40 -3.23
N LYS A 102 12.43 6.27 -4.02
CA LYS A 102 12.70 7.05 -5.23
C LYS A 102 11.52 7.19 -6.21
N PRO A 103 10.65 6.16 -6.44
CA PRO A 103 9.53 6.31 -7.36
C PRO A 103 8.59 7.47 -7.03
N ALA A 104 8.42 7.82 -5.75
CA ALA A 104 7.58 8.94 -5.35
C ALA A 104 8.13 10.29 -5.85
N ALA A 105 9.44 10.52 -5.70
CA ALA A 105 10.10 11.74 -6.17
C ALA A 105 10.07 11.84 -7.70
N ILE A 106 10.26 10.72 -8.41
CA ILE A 106 10.14 10.66 -9.87
C ILE A 106 8.73 11.05 -10.32
N ASN A 107 7.69 10.47 -9.71
CA ASN A 107 6.30 10.77 -10.05
C ASN A 107 5.89 12.20 -9.71
N LEU A 108 6.41 12.76 -8.61
CA LEU A 108 6.23 14.18 -8.29
C LEU A 108 6.85 15.09 -9.36
N GLY A 109 8.02 14.74 -9.89
CA GLY A 109 8.65 15.42 -11.01
C GLY A 109 7.75 15.46 -12.26
N PHE A 110 7.12 14.34 -12.62
CA PHE A 110 6.16 14.28 -13.73
C PHE A 110 4.94 15.18 -13.51
N ILE A 111 4.46 15.34 -12.27
CA ILE A 111 3.37 16.28 -11.97
C ILE A 111 3.80 17.73 -12.23
N TYR A 112 5.00 18.11 -11.82
CA TYR A 112 5.50 19.47 -12.02
C TYR A 112 5.73 19.79 -13.50
N ASP A 113 6.28 18.84 -14.25
CA ASP A 113 6.42 18.97 -15.70
C ASP A 113 5.06 19.18 -16.38
N LYS A 114 4.07 18.33 -16.09
CA LYS A 114 2.72 18.45 -16.64
C LYS A 114 2.02 19.77 -16.31
N ARG A 115 2.27 20.34 -15.12
CA ARG A 115 1.74 21.67 -14.76
C ARG A 115 2.42 22.78 -15.54
N ARG A 116 3.74 22.71 -15.70
CA ARG A 116 4.50 23.68 -16.47
C ARG A 116 4.02 23.72 -17.92
N SER A 117 3.89 22.57 -18.58
CA SER A 117 3.40 22.51 -19.96
C SER A 117 1.98 23.06 -20.11
N ARG A 118 1.11 22.88 -19.10
CA ARG A 118 -0.24 23.47 -19.11
C ARG A 118 -0.20 25.00 -19.04
N LEU A 119 0.70 25.56 -18.24
CA LEU A 119 0.88 27.02 -18.15
C LEU A 119 1.43 27.61 -19.45
N GLU A 120 2.31 26.88 -20.16
CA GLU A 120 2.86 27.30 -21.46
C GLU A 120 1.84 27.18 -22.62
N SER A 121 0.75 26.43 -22.42
CA SER A 121 -0.33 26.23 -23.42
C SER A 121 -1.50 27.21 -23.30
N LEU A 122 -1.46 28.12 -22.32
CA LEU A 122 -2.49 29.13 -22.03
C LEU A 122 -2.01 30.51 -22.50
#